data_AF-A0A931CPC0-F1
#
_entry.id   AF-A0A931CPC0-F1
#
_cell.length_a   1.000
_cell.length_b   1.000
_cell.length_c   1.000
_cell.angle_alpha   90.00
_cell.angle_beta   90.00
_cell.angle_gamma   90.00
#
_symmetry.space_group_name_H-M   'P 1'
#
loop_
_entity.id
_entity.type
_entity.pdbx_description
1 polymer ?
#
loop_
_entity_poly.entity_id
_entity_poly.type
_entity_poly.pdbx_seq_one_letter_code
_entity_poly.pdbx_strand_id
1 'polypeptide(L)'
;MTWDTRQAALEILLQTDQKHATLDRALDAASSDLAHLSQPDKNLCHAIVFGVLRHRNFLDFIIQSFSKIPLARMDMPVLTVLRMGLFQLRFLDRVPDFAAIDTSVNLIKNRNGKKTAGFVNGVLRNVVRQFHTLNLPDPHTDLLGHIT
;
A
#
# COMPACT_ATOMS: atom_id res chain seq x y z
N MET A 1 -5.33 5.17 23.44
CA MET A 1 -5.15 4.31 22.26
C MET A 1 -4.38 5.13 21.24
N THR A 2 -3.12 4.80 20.96
CA THR A 2 -2.34 5.51 19.94
C THR A 2 -2.90 5.12 18.59
N TRP A 3 -3.62 6.03 17.95
CA TRP A 3 -4.12 5.85 16.60
C TRP A 3 -2.93 5.74 15.66
N ASP A 4 -2.80 4.62 14.96
CA ASP A 4 -1.71 4.41 14.02
C ASP A 4 -2.09 5.03 12.67
N THR A 5 -1.32 6.03 12.24
CA THR A 5 -1.42 6.71 10.96
C THR A 5 -1.59 5.75 9.77
N ARG A 6 -0.87 4.62 9.77
CA ARG A 6 -0.93 3.64 8.68
C ARG A 6 -2.15 2.75 8.78
N GLN A 7 -2.65 2.50 9.98
CA GLN A 7 -3.92 1.81 10.18
C GLN A 7 -5.07 2.63 9.58
N ALA A 8 -5.10 3.95 9.82
CA ALA A 8 -6.10 4.83 9.21
C ALA A 8 -6.03 4.81 7.68
N ALA A 9 -4.81 4.90 7.11
CA ALA A 9 -4.62 4.80 5.66
C ALA A 9 -5.10 3.47 5.07
N LEU A 10 -4.86 2.35 5.78
CA LEU A 10 -5.33 1.03 5.36
C LEU A 10 -6.86 0.98 5.31
N GLU A 11 -7.56 1.46 6.34
CA GLU A 11 -9.03 1.44 6.35
C GLU A 11 -9.63 2.31 5.23
N ILE A 12 -9.07 3.50 5.00
CA ILE A 12 -9.52 4.39 3.92
C ILE A 12 -9.37 3.71 2.54
N LEU A 13 -8.21 3.09 2.29
CA LEU A 13 -7.96 2.38 1.04
C LEU A 13 -8.86 1.16 0.86
N LEU A 14 -9.09 0.38 1.93
CA LEU A 14 -10.00 -0.76 1.91
C LEU A 14 -11.45 -0.35 1.66
N GLN A 15 -11.87 0.79 2.19
CA GLN A 15 -13.20 1.35 1.90
C GLN A 15 -13.29 1.78 0.43
N THR A 16 -12.27 2.47 -0.09
CA THR A 16 -12.23 2.94 -1.49
C THR A 16 -12.27 1.79 -2.50
N ASP A 17 -11.76 0.61 -2.14
CA ASP A 17 -11.82 -0.59 -2.99
C ASP A 17 -13.20 -1.29 -2.99
N GLN A 18 -14.15 -0.87 -2.15
CA GLN A 18 -15.53 -1.36 -2.19
C GLN A 18 -16.32 -0.66 -3.31
N LYS A 19 -17.07 -1.44 -4.10
CA LYS A 19 -17.70 -1.07 -5.39
C LYS A 19 -18.60 0.19 -5.40
N HIS A 20 -18.86 0.85 -4.26
CA HIS A 20 -19.76 2.00 -4.14
C HIS A 20 -19.24 3.14 -3.24
N ALA A 21 -18.00 3.07 -2.75
CA ALA A 21 -17.43 4.13 -1.92
C ALA A 21 -16.54 5.05 -2.75
N THR A 22 -16.82 6.35 -2.71
CA THR A 22 -15.90 7.37 -3.24
C THR A 22 -14.78 7.61 -2.22
N LEU A 23 -13.64 8.10 -2.69
CA LEU A 23 -12.54 8.50 -1.79
C LEU A 23 -13.00 9.55 -0.77
N ASP A 24 -13.81 10.53 -1.21
CA ASP A 24 -14.36 11.56 -0.31
C ASP A 24 -15.17 10.93 0.82
N ARG A 25 -16.02 9.94 0.52
CA ARG A 25 -16.80 9.22 1.53
C ARG A 25 -15.92 8.42 2.49
N ALA A 26 -14.84 7.82 2.00
CA ALA A 26 -13.91 7.08 2.84
C ALA A 26 -13.12 8.02 3.78
N LEU A 27 -12.74 9.21 3.29
CA LEU A 27 -12.11 10.26 4.09
C LEU A 27 -13.07 10.84 5.13
N ASP A 28 -14.33 11.09 4.75
CA ASP A 28 -15.39 11.54 5.67
C ASP A 28 -15.60 10.51 6.79
N ALA A 29 -15.69 9.22 6.44
CA ALA A 29 -15.84 8.14 7.42
C ALA A 29 -14.65 8.05 8.38
N ALA A 30 -13.43 8.31 7.89
CA ALA A 30 -12.21 8.31 8.71
C ALA A 30 -11.98 9.63 9.46
N SER A 31 -12.78 10.68 9.24
CA SER A 31 -12.48 12.03 9.72
C SER A 31 -12.40 12.12 11.25
N SER A 32 -13.24 11.37 11.98
CA SER A 32 -13.16 11.32 13.45
C SER A 32 -11.84 10.71 13.93
N ASP A 33 -11.41 9.60 13.32
CA ASP A 33 -10.16 8.93 13.67
C ASP A 33 -8.96 9.82 13.34
N LEU A 34 -8.99 10.45 12.16
CA LEU A 34 -7.98 11.41 11.74
C LEU A 34 -7.92 12.60 12.69
N ALA A 35 -9.03 13.07 13.26
CA ALA A 35 -9.04 14.21 14.18
C ALA A 35 -8.14 14.00 15.41
N HIS A 36 -7.93 12.75 15.84
CA HIS A 36 -7.06 12.39 16.95
C HIS A 36 -5.56 12.35 16.60
N LEU A 37 -5.22 12.43 15.31
CA LEU A 37 -3.83 12.44 14.83
C LEU A 37 -3.23 13.84 14.86
N SER A 38 -1.91 13.90 15.07
CA SER A 38 -1.13 15.13 14.90
C SER A 38 -1.18 15.59 13.43
N GLN A 39 -0.89 16.86 13.16
CA GLN A 39 -0.86 17.34 11.77
C GLN A 39 0.16 16.60 10.89
N PRO A 40 1.39 16.30 11.37
CA PRO A 40 2.33 15.46 10.62
C PRO A 40 1.77 14.07 10.30
N ASP A 41 1.05 13.45 11.23
CA ASP A 41 0.45 12.13 11.05
C ASP A 41 -0.69 12.17 10.02
N LYS A 42 -1.56 13.18 10.06
CA LYS A 42 -2.58 13.40 9.02
C LYS A 42 -1.95 13.54 7.64
N ASN A 43 -0.88 14.34 7.54
CA ASN A 43 -0.17 14.54 6.28
C ASN A 43 0.43 13.23 5.75
N LEU A 44 1.00 12.41 6.63
CA LEU A 44 1.53 11.09 6.25
C LEU A 44 0.41 10.14 5.80
N CYS A 45 -0.72 10.10 6.52
CA CYS A 45 -1.88 9.31 6.14
C CYS A 45 -2.34 9.67 4.71
N HIS A 46 -2.58 10.96 4.47
CA HIS A 46 -2.97 11.47 3.15
C HIS A 46 -1.93 11.15 2.07
N ALA A 47 -0.64 11.37 2.36
CA ALA A 47 0.42 11.05 1.42
C ALA A 47 0.39 9.57 1.00
N ILE A 48 0.18 8.66 1.95
CA ILE A 48 0.04 7.21 1.67
C ILE A 48 -1.22 6.93 0.85
N VAL A 49 -2.39 7.42 1.28
CA VAL A 49 -3.67 7.16 0.59
C VAL A 49 -3.63 7.66 -0.85
N PHE A 50 -3.34 8.94 -1.04
CA PHE A 50 -3.31 9.54 -2.38
C PHE A 50 -2.18 8.97 -3.24
N GLY A 51 -1.03 8.67 -2.62
CA GLY A 51 0.11 8.06 -3.29
C GLY A 51 -0.20 6.65 -3.81
N VAL A 52 -0.81 5.81 -2.98
CA VAL A 52 -1.22 4.45 -3.37
C VAL A 52 -2.25 4.49 -4.50
N LEU A 53 -3.25 5.36 -4.41
CA LEU A 53 -4.27 5.48 -5.46
C LEU A 53 -3.66 5.98 -6.78
N ARG A 54 -2.79 6.99 -6.73
CA ARG A 54 -2.11 7.55 -7.91
C ARG A 54 -1.20 6.55 -8.59
N HIS A 55 -0.44 5.76 -7.82
CA HIS A 55 0.58 4.86 -8.34
C HIS A 55 0.14 3.39 -8.39
N ARG A 56 -1.17 3.11 -8.24
CA ARG A 56 -1.70 1.75 -8.06
C ARG A 56 -1.18 0.76 -9.09
N ASN A 57 -1.27 1.08 -10.39
CA ASN A 57 -0.84 0.19 -11.47
C ASN A 57 0.67 -0.11 -11.39
N PHE A 58 1.48 0.90 -11.09
CA PHE A 58 2.92 0.74 -10.93
C PHE A 58 3.27 -0.11 -9.70
N LEU A 59 2.60 0.14 -8.58
CA LEU A 59 2.77 -0.65 -7.36
C LEU A 59 2.36 -2.12 -7.59
N ASP A 60 1.25 -2.35 -8.29
CA ASP A 60 0.76 -3.68 -8.66
C ASP A 60 1.73 -4.43 -9.57
N PHE A 61 2.28 -3.75 -10.58
CA PHE A 61 3.32 -4.31 -11.45
C PHE A 61 4.54 -4.80 -10.67
N ILE A 62 5.02 -3.97 -9.73
CA ILE A 62 6.15 -4.35 -8.87
C ILE A 62 5.78 -5.55 -8.00
N ILE A 63 4.62 -5.51 -7.32
CA ILE A 63 4.18 -6.63 -6.45
C ILE A 63 4.10 -7.93 -7.25
N GLN A 64 3.53 -7.89 -8.46
CA GLN A 64 3.43 -9.05 -9.33
C GLN A 64 4.79 -9.59 -9.77
N SER A 65 5.79 -8.73 -9.93
CA SER A 65 7.15 -9.12 -10.29
C SER A 65 7.92 -9.79 -9.15
N PHE A 66 7.54 -9.50 -7.89
CA PHE A 66 8.21 -10.03 -6.69
C PHE A 66 7.39 -11.06 -5.91
N SER A 67 6.17 -11.37 -6.36
CA SER A 67 5.27 -12.34 -5.74
C SER A 67 5.00 -13.52 -6.66
N LYS A 68 5.07 -14.74 -6.10
CA LYS A 68 4.60 -15.95 -6.78
C LYS A 68 3.08 -16.11 -6.74
N ILE A 69 2.41 -15.39 -5.85
CA ILE A 69 0.95 -15.39 -5.73
C ILE A 69 0.40 -14.30 -6.66
N PRO A 70 -0.50 -14.61 -7.61
CA PRO A 70 -1.16 -13.61 -8.44
C PRO A 70 -1.96 -12.63 -7.61
N LEU A 71 -2.01 -11.35 -8.00
CA LEU A 71 -2.73 -10.29 -7.27
C LEU A 71 -4.20 -10.65 -7.02
N ALA A 72 -4.86 -11.25 -8.02
CA ALA A 72 -6.27 -11.68 -7.94
C ALA A 72 -6.53 -12.79 -6.91
N ARG A 73 -5.48 -13.47 -6.41
CA ARG A 73 -5.58 -14.50 -5.35
C ARG A 73 -5.17 -13.97 -3.98
N MET A 74 -4.78 -12.70 -3.86
CA MET A 74 -4.45 -12.09 -2.58
C MET A 74 -5.71 -11.51 -1.94
N ASP A 75 -5.84 -11.66 -0.63
CA ASP A 75 -6.85 -10.92 0.13
C ASP A 75 -6.61 -9.41 -0.02
N MET A 76 -7.69 -8.63 -0.16
CA MET A 76 -7.59 -7.19 -0.37
C MET A 76 -6.73 -6.46 0.68
N PRO A 77 -6.81 -6.77 1.99
CA PRO A 77 -5.92 -6.18 2.99
C PRO A 77 -4.44 -6.48 2.76
N VAL A 78 -4.11 -7.69 2.29
CA VAL A 78 -2.71 -8.08 2.00
C VAL A 78 -2.17 -7.25 0.84
N LEU A 79 -2.94 -7.17 -0.25
CA LEU A 79 -2.56 -6.39 -1.43
C LEU A 79 -2.44 -4.90 -1.10
N THR A 80 -3.38 -4.36 -0.32
CA THR A 80 -3.36 -2.95 0.10
C THR A 80 -2.14 -2.63 0.97
N VAL A 81 -1.81 -3.48 1.95
CA VAL A 81 -0.62 -3.31 2.79
C VAL A 81 0.67 -3.41 1.98
N LEU A 82 0.74 -4.30 0.98
CA LEU A 82 1.89 -4.38 0.08
C LEU A 82 2.05 -3.09 -0.74
N ARG A 83 0.95 -2.57 -1.30
CA ARG A 83 0.95 -1.28 -2.01
C ARG A 83 1.41 -0.13 -1.11
N MET A 84 0.88 -0.06 0.11
CA MET A 84 1.27 0.97 1.09
C MET A 84 2.74 0.87 1.50
N GLY A 85 3.23 -0.35 1.79
CA GLY A 85 4.63 -0.57 2.15
C GLY A 85 5.56 -0.17 1.02
N LEU A 86 5.23 -0.60 -0.20
CA LEU A 86 5.99 -0.26 -1.39
C LEU A 86 5.98 1.23 -1.71
N PHE A 87 4.83 1.90 -1.57
CA PHE A 87 4.75 3.35 -1.77
C PHE A 87 5.67 4.10 -0.80
N GLN A 88 5.65 3.73 0.48
CA GLN A 88 6.55 4.33 1.47
C GLN A 88 8.02 4.10 1.13
N LEU A 89 8.39 2.87 0.80
CA LEU A 89 9.77 2.51 0.39
C LEU A 89 10.25 3.26 -0.84
N ARG A 90 9.33 3.65 -1.74
CA ARG A 90 9.71 4.21 -3.04
C ARG A 90 9.57 5.71 -3.20
N PHE A 91 8.66 6.32 -2.45
CA PHE A 91 8.29 7.71 -2.67
C PHE A 91 8.40 8.56 -1.40
N LEU A 92 8.64 7.97 -0.23
CA LEU A 92 8.77 8.70 1.03
C LEU A 92 10.19 8.61 1.59
N ASP A 93 11.08 9.50 1.14
CA ASP A 93 12.50 9.52 1.53
C ASP A 93 12.74 9.63 3.05
N ARG A 94 11.77 10.17 3.79
CA ARG A 94 11.84 10.35 5.24
C ARG A 94 11.46 9.10 6.03
N VAL A 95 10.95 8.04 5.39
CA VAL A 95 10.54 6.80 6.04
C VAL A 95 11.63 5.76 5.83
N PRO A 96 12.37 5.33 6.88
CA PRO A 96 13.36 4.27 6.74
C PRO A 96 12.75 2.96 6.27
N ASP A 97 13.49 2.20 5.46
CA ASP A 97 13.01 0.93 4.90
C ASP A 97 12.49 -0.03 5.96
N PHE A 98 13.23 -0.18 7.07
CA PHE A 98 12.83 -1.07 8.16
C PHE A 98 11.51 -0.65 8.79
N ALA A 99 11.23 0.66 8.90
CA ALA A 99 10.02 1.18 9.51
C ALA A 99 8.80 0.95 8.59
N ALA A 100 8.96 1.14 7.28
CA ALA A 100 7.92 0.83 6.30
C ALA A 100 7.58 -0.67 6.33
N ILE A 101 8.60 -1.53 6.33
CA ILE A 101 8.43 -2.99 6.36
C ILE A 101 7.79 -3.45 7.67
N ASP A 102 8.36 -3.07 8.82
CA ASP A 102 7.88 -3.52 10.13
C ASP A 102 6.42 -3.11 10.36
N THR A 103 6.07 -1.87 10.00
CA THR A 103 4.69 -1.43 10.17
C THR A 103 3.73 -2.19 9.24
N SER A 104 4.09 -2.41 7.98
CA SER A 104 3.29 -3.25 7.07
C SER A 104 3.09 -4.67 7.61
N VAL A 105 4.14 -5.26 8.18
CA VAL A 105 4.09 -6.60 8.80
C VAL A 105 3.17 -6.60 10.03
N ASN A 106 3.25 -5.59 10.88
CA ASN A 106 2.41 -5.49 12.08
C ASN A 106 0.93 -5.29 11.73
N LEU A 107 0.60 -4.44 10.76
CA LEU A 107 -0.76 -4.25 10.26
C LEU A 107 -1.39 -5.57 9.82
N ILE A 108 -0.69 -6.33 8.98
CA ILE A 108 -1.23 -7.57 8.45
C ILE A 108 -1.18 -8.72 9.45
N LYS A 109 -0.23 -8.72 10.38
CA LYS A 109 -0.15 -9.71 11.46
C LYS A 109 -1.38 -9.65 12.36
N ASN A 110 -1.81 -8.44 12.70
CA ASN A 110 -2.98 -8.21 13.53
C ASN A 110 -4.28 -8.60 12.82
N ARG A 111 -4.33 -8.49 11.49
CA ARG A 111 -5.55 -8.74 10.70
C ARG A 111 -5.64 -10.16 10.10
N ASN A 112 -4.55 -10.69 9.56
CA ASN A 112 -4.52 -11.94 8.77
C ASN A 112 -3.57 -13.00 9.36
N GLY A 113 -2.96 -12.73 10.51
CA GLY A 113 -2.12 -13.67 11.24
C GLY A 113 -0.65 -13.75 10.78
N LYS A 114 0.15 -14.47 11.57
CA LYS A 114 1.62 -14.51 11.45
C LYS A 114 2.13 -15.03 10.10
N LYS A 115 1.46 -16.03 9.52
CA LYS A 115 1.88 -16.64 8.24
C LYS A 115 1.82 -15.61 7.10
N THR A 116 0.72 -14.88 7.02
CA THR A 116 0.49 -13.83 6.03
C THR A 116 1.45 -12.66 6.23
N ALA A 117 1.75 -12.31 7.48
CA ALA A 117 2.77 -11.32 7.81
C ALA A 117 4.17 -11.72 7.34
N GLY A 118 4.52 -13.00 7.46
CA GLY A 118 5.77 -13.53 6.90
C GLY A 118 5.86 -13.39 5.38
N PHE A 119 4.74 -13.59 4.67
CA PHE A 119 4.67 -13.37 3.22
C PHE A 119 4.89 -11.90 2.85
N VAL A 120 4.16 -10.96 3.49
CA VAL A 120 4.31 -9.51 3.24
C VAL A 120 5.75 -9.06 3.49
N ASN A 121 6.34 -9.49 4.60
CA ASN A 121 7.74 -9.22 4.92
C ASN A 121 8.70 -9.71 3.84
N GLY A 122 8.50 -10.94 3.35
CA GLY A 122 9.33 -11.54 2.32
C GLY A 122 9.28 -10.76 1.01
N VAL A 123 8.08 -10.39 0.56
CA VAL A 123 7.90 -9.61 -0.67
C VAL A 123 8.58 -8.25 -0.56
N LEU A 124 8.30 -7.47 0.50
CA LEU A 124 8.87 -6.13 0.64
C LEU A 124 10.40 -6.15 0.77
N ARG A 125 10.97 -7.12 1.50
CA ARG A 125 12.43 -7.28 1.59
C ARG A 125 13.07 -7.66 0.27
N ASN A 126 12.41 -8.52 -0.51
CA ASN A 126 12.91 -8.87 -1.85
C ASN A 126 12.89 -7.65 -2.77
N VAL A 127 11.84 -6.84 -2.72
CA VAL A 127 11.79 -5.58 -3.48
C VAL A 127 12.98 -4.69 -3.11
N VAL A 128 13.21 -4.40 -1.82
CA VAL A 128 14.34 -3.53 -1.41
C VAL A 128 15.68 -4.03 -1.95
N ARG A 129 15.90 -5.35 -1.97
CA ARG A 129 17.15 -5.95 -2.44
C ARG A 129 17.31 -5.97 -3.96
N GLN A 130 16.22 -6.14 -4.69
CA GLN A 130 16.24 -6.51 -6.11
C GLN A 130 15.51 -5.52 -7.01
N PHE A 131 15.01 -4.40 -6.48
CA PHE A 131 14.28 -3.41 -7.27
C PHE A 131 15.06 -2.93 -8.51
N HIS A 132 16.37 -2.73 -8.37
CA HIS A 132 17.25 -2.29 -9.45
C HIS A 132 17.38 -3.28 -10.62
N THR A 133 16.99 -4.55 -10.42
CA THR A 133 17.00 -5.57 -11.47
C THR A 133 15.67 -5.63 -12.22
N LEU A 134 14.68 -4.83 -11.82
CA LEU A 134 13.35 -4.84 -12.43
C LEU A 134 13.38 -4.08 -13.75
N ASN A 135 13.01 -4.75 -14.83
CA ASN A 135 12.75 -4.09 -16.11
C ASN A 135 11.39 -3.38 -16.01
N LEU A 136 11.43 -2.06 -15.88
CA LEU A 136 10.22 -1.25 -15.84
C LEU A 136 9.58 -1.22 -17.24
N PRO A 137 8.25 -1.35 -17.35
CA PRO A 137 7.56 -1.21 -18.62
C PRO A 137 7.81 0.20 -19.15
N ASP A 138 8.13 0.30 -20.44
CA ASP A 138 8.27 1.58 -21.11
C ASP A 138 6.92 2.33 -21.01
N PRO A 139 6.89 3.55 -20.45
CA PRO A 139 5.69 4.38 -20.37
C PRO A 139 4.94 4.56 -21.69
N HIS A 140 5.64 4.40 -22.83
CA HIS A 140 5.07 4.56 -24.17
C HIS A 140 4.54 3.25 -24.78
N THR A 141 4.88 2.08 -24.23
CA THR A 141 4.45 0.79 -24.78
C THR A 141 3.04 0.38 -24.30
N ASP A 142 2.58 0.90 -23.16
CA ASP A 142 1.31 0.51 -22.51
C ASP A 142 0.06 1.25 -23.05
N LEU A 143 0.23 2.20 -23.98
CA LEU A 143 -0.86 2.96 -24.62
C LEU A 143 -1.62 2.17 -25.72
N LEU A 144 -1.12 0.99 -26.12
CA LEU A 144 -1.67 0.22 -27.24
C LEU A 144 -2.41 -1.07 -26.83
N GLY A 145 -2.55 -1.36 -25.52
CA GLY A 145 -3.12 -2.63 -25.04
C GLY A 145 -4.63 -2.65 -24.77
N HIS A 146 -5.33 -1.51 -24.80
CA HIS A 146 -6.71 -1.42 -24.29
C HIS A 146 -7.70 -0.68 -25.20
N ILE A 147 -7.54 -0.78 -26.52
CA ILE A 147 -8.58 -0.37 -27.48
C ILE A 147 -8.95 -1.57 -28.35
N THR A 148 -9.72 -2.51 -27.83
CA THR A 148 -10.60 -3.39 -28.63
C THR A 148 -11.77 -3.86 -27.78
#